data_AF-A0A6P0N6H5-F1
#
_entry.id   AF-A0A6P0N6H5-F1
#
_cell.length_a   1.000
_cell.length_b   1.000
_cell.length_c   1.000
_cell.angle_alpha   90.00
_cell.angle_beta   90.00
_cell.angle_gamma   90.00
#
_symmetry.space_group_name_H-M   'P 1'
#
loop_
_entity.id
_entity.type
_entity.pdbx_description
1 polymer ?
#
loop_
_entity_poly.entity_id
_entity_poly.type
_entity_poly.pdbx_seq_one_letter_code
_entity_poly.pdbx_strand_id
1 'polypeptide(L)' 'MKKEERVQWVYNSRNNQELAQRYNQWAKEYEEDLIEIFGRLNREPIVDLTLRYVSKNALILDAGAGTGTM' A
#
# COMPACT_ATOMS: atom_id res chain seq x y z
N MET A 1 -5.88 18.86 2.62
CA MET A 1 -5.57 18.51 1.22
C MET A 1 -6.60 17.48 0.80
N LYS A 2 -7.22 17.62 -0.37
CA LYS A 2 -8.17 16.61 -0.87
C LYS A 2 -7.46 15.26 -1.05
N LYS A 3 -8.20 14.15 -1.04
CA LYS A 3 -7.60 12.81 -1.09
C LYS A 3 -6.74 12.63 -2.36
N GLU A 4 -7.22 13.08 -3.51
CA GLU A 4 -6.51 13.05 -4.79
C GLU A 4 -5.26 13.95 -4.79
N GLU A 5 -5.37 15.15 -4.20
CA GLU A 5 -4.23 16.08 -4.05
C GLU A 5 -3.12 15.48 -3.18
N ARG A 6 -3.46 14.65 -2.19
CA ARG A 6 -2.51 14.02 -1.27
C ARG A 6 -1.66 12.96 -1.95
N VAL A 7 -2.27 12.12 -2.78
CA VAL A 7 -1.55 11.12 -3.58
C VAL A 7 -0.62 11.83 -4.58
N GLN A 8 -1.13 12.86 -5.27
CA GLN A 8 -0.31 13.66 -6.19
C GLN A 8 0.86 14.34 -5.47
N TRP A 9 0.68 14.80 -4.23
CA TRP A 9 1.74 15.37 -3.43
C TRP A 9 2.87 14.36 -3.11
N VAL A 10 2.53 13.09 -2.84
CA VAL A 10 3.53 12.02 -2.68
C VAL A 10 4.27 11.77 -4.00
N TYR A 11 3.55 11.69 -5.13
CA TYR A 11 4.16 11.46 -6.45
C TYR A 11 5.08 12.60 -6.91
N ASN A 12 4.82 13.82 -6.47
CA ASN A 12 5.66 15.00 -6.77
C ASN A 12 6.86 15.15 -5.81
N SER A 13 7.29 14.09 -5.14
CA SER A 13 8.53 14.07 -4.36
C SER A 13 9.75 14.22 -5.27
N ARG A 14 10.74 15.02 -4.85
CA ARG A 14 11.92 15.35 -5.66
C ARG A 14 13.10 14.42 -5.43
N ASN A 15 13.08 13.66 -4.34
CA ASN A 15 14.11 12.69 -4.01
C ASN A 15 13.54 11.57 -3.10
N ASN A 16 14.34 10.53 -2.88
CA ASN A 16 13.92 9.35 -2.13
C ASN A 16 13.64 9.64 -0.64
N GLN A 17 14.35 10.59 -0.03
CA GLN A 17 14.14 10.96 1.36
C GLN A 17 12.78 11.65 1.54
N GLU A 18 12.47 12.59 0.65
CA GLU A 18 11.20 13.28 0.60
C GLU A 18 10.06 12.30 0.29
N LEU A 19 10.25 11.41 -0.69
CA LEU A 19 9.28 10.36 -1.02
C LEU A 19 8.97 9.50 0.21
N ALA A 20 9.99 9.02 0.90
CA ALA A 20 9.82 8.20 2.10
C ALA A 20 9.07 8.95 3.21
N GLN A 21 9.39 10.22 3.45
CA GLN A 21 8.73 11.03 4.47
C GLN A 21 7.26 11.31 4.12
N ARG A 22 6.98 11.71 2.87
CA ARG A 22 5.61 11.97 2.40
C ARG A 22 4.78 10.71 2.39
N TYR A 23 5.35 9.60 1.92
CA TYR A 23 4.69 8.31 1.97
C TYR A 23 4.39 7.89 3.40
N ASN A 24 5.35 8.02 4.33
CA ASN A 24 5.12 7.67 5.74
C ASN A 24 4.02 8.53 6.38
N GLN A 25 3.87 9.79 5.96
CA GLN A 25 2.77 10.63 6.40
C GLN A 25 1.42 10.17 5.84
N TRP A 26 1.37 9.87 4.53
CA TRP A 26 0.14 9.44 3.85
C TRP A 26 -0.26 7.99 4.18
N ALA A 27 0.69 7.13 4.52
CA ALA A 27 0.49 5.69 4.77
C ALA A 27 -0.63 5.40 5.78
N LYS A 28 -0.91 6.35 6.70
CA LYS A 28 -1.98 6.26 7.70
C LYS A 28 -3.38 6.24 7.10
N GLU A 29 -3.56 6.93 5.98
CA GLU A 29 -4.84 7.02 5.27
C GLU A 29 -4.81 6.29 3.91
N TYR A 30 -3.69 5.61 3.61
CA TYR A 30 -3.44 4.93 2.34
C TYR A 30 -4.54 3.96 1.94
N GLU A 31 -4.95 3.08 2.86
CA GLU A 31 -5.96 2.06 2.56
C GLU A 31 -7.33 2.67 2.27
N GLU A 32 -7.77 3.62 3.11
CA GLU A 32 -9.05 4.31 2.92
C GLU A 32 -9.07 5.10 1.60
N ASP A 33 -7.99 5.81 1.28
CA ASP A 33 -7.86 6.55 0.03
C ASP A 33 -7.83 5.61 -1.18
N LEU A 34 -7.19 4.43 -1.10
CA LEU A 34 -7.19 3.44 -2.19
C LEU A 34 -8.55 2.78 -2.42
N ILE A 35 -9.28 2.47 -1.35
CA ILE A 35 -10.62 1.91 -1.45
C ILE A 35 -11.56 2.93 -2.10
N GLU A 36 -11.56 4.16 -1.61
CA GLU A 36 -12.56 5.16 -2.02
C GLU A 36 -12.26 5.82 -3.38
N ILE A 37 -10.99 6.09 -3.69
CA ILE A 37 -10.62 6.78 -4.93
C ILE A 37 -10.33 5.80 -6.05
N PHE A 38 -9.68 4.68 -5.72
CA PHE A 38 -9.13 3.76 -6.72
C PHE A 38 -9.89 2.42 -6.78
N GLY A 39 -10.94 2.26 -5.96
CA GLY A 39 -11.81 1.08 -5.99
C GLY A 39 -11.11 -0.21 -5.55
N ARG A 40 -10.05 -0.11 -4.74
CA ARG A 40 -9.35 -1.28 -4.20
C ARG A 40 -10.32 -2.07 -3.30
N LEU A 41 -10.22 -3.40 -3.35
CA LEU A 41 -11.00 -4.25 -2.48
C LEU A 41 -10.47 -4.16 -1.03
N ASN A 42 -11.36 -4.01 -0.05
CA ASN A 42 -11.01 -3.96 1.38
C ASN A 42 -10.24 -5.20 1.87
N ARG A 43 -10.31 -6.31 1.13
CA ARG A 43 -9.58 -7.54 1.40
C ARG A 43 -9.07 -8.11 0.10
N GLU A 44 -7.75 -8.17 -0.03
CA GLU A 44 -7.12 -8.76 -1.20
C GLU A 44 -7.32 -10.28 -1.19
N PRO A 45 -7.86 -10.88 -2.27
CA PRO A 45 -8.03 -12.34 -2.37
C PRO A 45 -6.73 -13.12 -2.18
N ILE A 46 -5.59 -12.48 -2.38
CA ILE A 46 -4.26 -13.09 -2.24
C ILE A 46 -3.98 -13.60 -0.83
N VAL A 47 -4.54 -12.97 0.22
CA VAL A 47 -4.32 -13.41 1.61
C VAL A 47 -4.93 -14.80 1.81
N ASP A 48 -6.18 -14.99 1.36
CA ASP A 48 -6.87 -16.27 1.47
C ASP A 48 -6.21 -17.37 0.63
N LEU A 49 -5.78 -17.02 -0.58
CA LEU A 49 -5.10 -17.95 -1.48
C LEU A 49 -3.74 -18.36 -0.92
N THR A 50 -2.98 -17.42 -0.36
CA THR A 50 -1.69 -17.68 0.27
C THR A 50 -1.85 -18.61 1.46
N LEU A 51 -2.80 -18.32 2.36
CA LEU A 51 -3.09 -19.19 3.52
C LEU A 51 -3.54 -20.60 3.12
N ARG A 52 -4.21 -20.74 1.97
CA ARG A 52 -4.72 -22.03 1.50
C ARG A 52 -3.66 -22.87 0.80
N TYR A 53 -2.79 -22.26 0.00
CA TYR A 53 -1.94 -22.99 -0.94
C TYR A 53 -0.45 -22.90 -0.66
N VAL A 54 0.00 -21.91 0.11
CA VAL A 54 1.42 -21.74 0.43
C VAL A 54 1.75 -22.48 1.71
N SER A 55 2.85 -23.23 1.69
CA SER A 55 3.36 -23.92 2.88
C SER A 55 3.69 -22.91 3.98
N LYS A 56 3.36 -23.25 5.24
CA LYS A 56 3.72 -22.43 6.41
C LYS A 56 5.24 -22.26 6.59
N ASN A 57 6.04 -23.11 5.96
CA ASN A 57 7.51 -23.05 6.00
C ASN A 57 8.11 -22.42 4.73
N ALA A 58 7.28 -21.87 3.84
CA ALA A 58 7.77 -21.20 2.65
C ALA A 58 8.44 -19.86 3.01
N LEU A 59 9.43 -19.47 2.21
CA LEU A 59 9.99 -18.13 2.24
C LEU A 59 9.16 -17.25 1.30
N ILE A 60 8.61 -16.15 1.82
CA ILE A 60 7.77 -15.22 1.05
C ILE A 60 8.55 -13.91 0.84
N LEU A 61 8.59 -13.45 -0.41
CA LEU A 61 9.06 -12.12 -0.77
C LEU A 61 7.86 -11.28 -1.20
N ASP A 62 7.51 -10.28 -0.38
CA ASP A 62 6.54 -9.26 -0.74
C ASP A 62 7.24 -8.07 -1.43
N ALA A 63 7.46 -8.22 -2.73
CA ALA A 63 8.14 -7.21 -3.53
C ALA A 63 7.19 -6.04 -3.82
N GLY A 64 7.49 -4.87 -3.27
CA GLY A 64 6.63 -3.69 -3.41
C GLY A 64 5.43 -3.69 -2.46
N ALA A 65 5.60 -4.26 -1.26
CA ALA A 65 4.60 -4.42 -0.21
C ALA A 65 3.76 -3.18 0.19
N GLY A 66 4.15 -1.98 -0.25
CA GLY A 66 3.49 -0.73 0.12
C GLY A 66 3.52 -0.53 1.63
N THR A 67 2.34 -0.55 2.26
CA THR A 67 2.17 -0.45 3.72
C THR A 67 2.46 -1.75 4.48
N GLY A 68 2.69 -2.87 3.78
CA GLY A 68 3.01 -4.16 4.41
C GLY A 68 1.80 -4.82 5.10
N THR A 69 0.60 -4.52 4.62
CA THR A 69 -0.68 -5.04 5.15
C THR A 69 -1.11 -6.39 4.55
N MET A 70 -0.24 -7.07 3.80
CA MET A 70 -0.49 -8.44 3.33
C MET A 70 -0.58 -9.45 4.48
#